data_AF-A0A541BV49-F1
#
_entry.id   AF-A0A541BV49-F1
#
_cell.length_a   1.000
_cell.length_b   1.000
_cell.length_c   1.000
_cell.angle_alpha   90.00
_cell.angle_beta   90.00
_cell.angle_gamma   90.00
#
_symmetry.space_group_name_H-M   'P 1'
#
loop_
_entity.id
_entity.type
_entity.pdbx_description
1 polymer ?
#
loop_
_entity_poly.entity_id
_entity_poly.type
_entity_poly.pdbx_seq_one_letter_code
_entity_poly.pdbx_strand_id
1 'polypeptide(L)'
;MRRFWERAEAVPREGGWGVVLDGRPLRLPSGTTLSVPTRALAEAIAEEWRSAGGAKGAEVRLAALGVTRVIATAIDRVAPDPEATVAALAKYGAADLLCYRAEFPPELAARQAERWQPLLDWAALALDAPLAVTAGVVPVAQPPAALAALRGALARRSPV
;
A
#
# COMPACT_ATOMS: atom_id res chain seq x y z
N MET A 1 11.93 -17.10 -12.45
CA MET A 1 11.94 -17.13 -13.94
C MET A 1 13.29 -16.63 -14.44
N ARG A 2 13.71 -17.01 -15.65
CA ARG A 2 14.92 -16.45 -16.27
C ARG A 2 14.55 -15.27 -17.18
N ARG A 3 15.39 -14.24 -17.23
CA ARG A 3 15.21 -13.09 -18.12
C ARG A 3 15.22 -13.55 -19.57
N PHE A 4 14.14 -13.31 -20.30
CA PHE A 4 14.04 -13.63 -21.73
C PHE A 4 14.02 -12.39 -22.63
N TRP A 5 13.86 -11.19 -22.04
CA TRP A 5 13.66 -9.95 -22.76
C TRP A 5 14.91 -9.05 -22.79
N GLU A 6 14.94 -8.14 -23.75
CA GLU A 6 15.95 -7.09 -23.87
C GLU A 6 15.41 -5.74 -23.42
N ARG A 7 14.23 -5.34 -23.93
CA ARG A 7 13.57 -4.07 -23.62
C ARG A 7 12.35 -4.28 -22.73
N ALA A 8 12.17 -3.37 -21.78
CA ALA A 8 10.92 -3.23 -21.03
C ALA A 8 10.45 -1.78 -21.09
N GLU A 9 9.22 -1.56 -21.54
CA GLU A 9 8.71 -0.26 -21.94
C GLU A 9 7.30 -0.04 -21.38
N ALA A 10 7.04 1.17 -20.89
CA ALA A 10 5.70 1.60 -20.54
C ALA A 10 4.96 2.02 -21.81
N VAL A 11 3.73 1.53 -21.99
CA VAL A 11 2.92 1.80 -23.19
C VAL A 11 1.51 2.25 -22.79
N PRO A 12 0.91 3.21 -23.51
CA PRO A 12 -0.47 3.58 -23.30
C PRO A 12 -1.40 2.40 -23.64
N ARG A 13 -2.48 2.26 -22.88
CA ARG A 13 -3.54 1.26 -23.07
C ARG A 13 -4.89 1.97 -22.90
N GLU A 14 -5.97 1.31 -23.31
CA GLU A 14 -7.31 1.83 -23.02
C GLU A 14 -7.50 1.96 -21.50
N GLY A 15 -7.81 3.17 -21.04
CA GLY A 15 -8.04 3.47 -19.62
C GLY A 15 -6.79 3.54 -18.73
N GLY A 16 -5.57 3.48 -19.28
CA GLY A 16 -4.35 3.56 -18.45
C GLY A 16 -3.06 3.26 -19.19
N TRP A 17 -2.15 2.58 -18.49
CA TRP A 17 -0.81 2.25 -18.97
C TRP A 17 -0.47 0.79 -18.67
N GLY A 18 0.20 0.13 -19.60
CA GLY A 18 0.73 -1.22 -19.42
C GLY A 18 2.25 -1.22 -19.52
N VAL A 19 2.83 -2.40 -19.30
CA VAL A 19 4.26 -2.66 -19.55
C VAL A 19 4.38 -3.78 -20.56
N VAL A 20 5.30 -3.61 -21.52
CA VAL A 20 5.65 -4.64 -22.49
C VAL A 20 7.11 -5.05 -22.33
N LEU A 21 7.38 -6.34 -22.52
CA LEU A 21 8.71 -6.93 -22.59
C LEU A 21 8.96 -7.39 -24.03
N ASP A 22 9.89 -6.74 -24.74
CA ASP A 22 10.11 -6.92 -26.19
C ASP A 22 8.80 -6.88 -27.00
N GLY A 23 7.94 -5.90 -26.69
CA GLY A 23 6.64 -5.70 -27.32
C GLY A 23 5.53 -6.65 -26.84
N ARG A 24 5.82 -7.64 -25.99
CA ARG A 24 4.82 -8.56 -25.42
C ARG A 24 4.25 -8.02 -24.11
N PRO A 25 2.92 -7.95 -23.92
CA PRO A 25 2.35 -7.46 -22.66
C PRO A 25 2.82 -8.28 -21.45
N LEU A 26 3.25 -7.57 -20.41
CA LEU A 26 3.60 -8.17 -19.14
C LEU A 26 2.33 -8.74 -18.49
N ARG A 27 2.34 -10.04 -18.21
CA ARG A 27 1.25 -10.75 -17.52
C ARG A 27 1.64 -11.08 -16.10
N LEU A 28 0.68 -10.91 -15.20
CA LEU A 28 0.76 -11.34 -13.81
C LEU A 28 0.65 -12.87 -13.71
N PRO A 29 1.01 -13.48 -12.56
CA PRO A 29 0.87 -14.92 -12.35
C PRO A 29 -0.55 -15.45 -12.55
N SER A 30 -1.58 -14.62 -12.31
CA SER A 30 -2.99 -14.91 -12.59
C SER A 30 -3.33 -15.02 -14.08
N GLY A 31 -2.43 -14.59 -14.97
CA GLY A 31 -2.67 -14.43 -16.41
C GLY A 31 -3.20 -13.05 -16.80
N THR A 32 -3.63 -12.24 -15.83
CA THR A 32 -4.09 -10.86 -16.04
C THR A 32 -2.97 -10.02 -16.66
N THR A 33 -3.29 -9.22 -17.68
CA THR A 33 -2.32 -8.26 -18.22
C THR A 33 -2.18 -7.08 -17.27
N LEU A 34 -0.94 -6.75 -16.89
CA LEU A 34 -0.67 -5.65 -15.98
C LEU A 34 -1.13 -4.33 -16.60
N SER A 35 -1.97 -3.59 -15.88
CA SER A 35 -2.45 -2.26 -16.23
C SER A 35 -2.48 -1.39 -14.98
N VAL A 36 -2.07 -0.13 -15.10
CA VAL A 36 -2.01 0.85 -14.02
C VAL A 36 -2.52 2.21 -14.50
N PRO A 37 -3.07 3.06 -13.60
CA PRO A 37 -3.74 4.29 -14.02
C PRO A 37 -2.79 5.39 -14.52
N THR A 38 -1.51 5.34 -14.14
CA THR A 38 -0.57 6.43 -14.41
C THR A 38 0.66 5.95 -15.17
N ARG A 39 1.16 6.85 -16.03
CA ARG A 39 2.41 6.67 -16.78
C ARG A 39 3.59 6.43 -15.85
N ALA A 40 3.72 7.26 -14.80
CA ALA A 40 4.83 7.19 -13.87
C ALA A 40 4.95 5.82 -13.19
N LEU A 41 3.81 5.22 -12.81
CA LEU A 41 3.79 3.88 -12.22
C LEU A 41 4.18 2.81 -13.25
N ALA A 42 3.70 2.90 -14.49
CA ALA A 42 4.12 1.98 -15.55
C ALA A 42 5.60 2.11 -15.88
N GLU A 43 6.16 3.33 -15.88
CA GLU A 43 7.59 3.58 -16.09
C GLU A 43 8.44 3.01 -14.96
N ALA A 44 8.00 3.14 -13.70
CA ALA A 44 8.68 2.53 -12.56
C ALA A 44 8.70 1.00 -12.66
N ILE A 45 7.60 0.39 -13.08
CA ILE A 45 7.54 -1.06 -13.33
C ILE A 45 8.46 -1.41 -14.51
N ALA A 46 8.40 -0.69 -15.62
CA ALA A 46 9.27 -0.94 -16.77
C ALA A 46 10.77 -0.83 -16.40
N GLU A 47 11.14 0.09 -15.51
CA GLU A 47 12.50 0.20 -14.96
C GLU A 47 12.89 -1.04 -14.13
N GLU A 48 12.01 -1.51 -13.24
CA GLU A 48 12.25 -2.76 -12.50
C GLU A 48 12.56 -3.91 -13.47
N TRP A 49 11.76 -4.07 -14.52
CA TRP A 49 11.94 -5.14 -15.50
C TRP A 49 13.16 -4.92 -16.40
N ARG A 50 13.56 -3.68 -16.71
CA ARG A 50 14.82 -3.39 -17.42
C ARG A 50 16.04 -3.81 -16.59
N SER A 51 16.00 -3.60 -15.29
CA SER A 51 17.10 -3.90 -14.36
C SER A 51 17.07 -5.35 -13.85
N ALA A 52 15.91 -6.01 -13.87
CA ALA A 52 15.72 -7.36 -13.35
C ALA A 52 16.56 -8.41 -14.11
N GLY A 53 17.14 -9.33 -13.34
CA GLY A 53 17.86 -10.48 -13.88
C GLY A 53 19.21 -10.15 -14.52
N GLY A 54 19.71 -8.91 -14.47
CA GLY A 54 21.00 -8.55 -15.05
C GLY A 54 21.07 -8.86 -16.55
N ALA A 55 21.91 -9.81 -16.95
CA ALA A 55 22.04 -10.25 -18.34
C ALA A 55 20.88 -11.15 -18.80
N LYS A 56 20.65 -11.22 -20.12
CA LYS A 56 19.70 -12.16 -20.72
C LYS A 56 20.03 -13.59 -20.28
N GLY A 57 19.01 -14.32 -19.85
CA GLY A 57 19.15 -15.66 -19.31
C GLY A 57 19.55 -15.73 -17.83
N ALA A 58 19.86 -14.65 -17.12
CA ALA A 58 20.06 -14.75 -15.68
C ALA A 58 18.72 -14.82 -14.92
N GLU A 59 18.78 -15.32 -13.68
CA GLU A 59 17.59 -15.52 -12.85
C GLU A 59 17.05 -14.19 -12.33
N VAL A 60 15.74 -14.01 -12.45
CA VAL A 60 15.02 -12.84 -11.94
C VAL A 60 14.64 -13.11 -10.49
N ARG A 61 15.21 -12.33 -9.57
CA ARG A 61 14.89 -12.38 -8.14
C ARG A 61 13.63 -11.56 -7.85
N LEU A 62 12.69 -12.14 -7.12
CA LEU A 62 11.45 -11.44 -6.72
C LEU A 62 11.70 -10.19 -5.87
N ALA A 63 12.83 -10.13 -5.15
CA ALA A 63 13.24 -8.95 -4.39
C ALA A 63 13.52 -7.73 -5.30
N ALA A 64 13.82 -7.95 -6.58
CA ALA A 64 14.05 -6.87 -7.56
C ALA A 64 12.75 -6.38 -8.24
N LEU A 65 11.59 -6.94 -7.88
CA LEU A 65 10.28 -6.66 -8.47
C LEU A 65 9.30 -6.15 -7.40
N GLY A 66 9.74 -5.21 -6.55
CA GLY A 66 8.96 -4.68 -5.44
C GLY A 66 7.66 -4.00 -5.86
N VAL A 67 7.73 -3.05 -6.79
CA VAL A 67 6.57 -2.32 -7.32
C VAL A 67 5.65 -3.29 -8.05
N THR A 68 6.21 -4.13 -8.92
CA THR A 68 5.45 -5.15 -9.66
C THR A 68 4.69 -6.08 -8.71
N ARG A 69 5.29 -6.50 -7.59
CA ARG A 69 4.64 -7.38 -6.60
C ARG A 69 3.48 -6.69 -5.87
N VAL A 70 3.63 -5.41 -5.54
CA VAL A 70 2.55 -4.62 -4.94
C VAL A 70 1.38 -4.51 -5.93
N ILE A 71 1.66 -4.16 -7.18
CA ILE A 71 0.63 -4.05 -8.23
C ILE A 71 -0.02 -5.39 -8.57
N ALA A 72 0.76 -6.47 -8.60
CA ALA A 72 0.19 -7.81 -8.77
C ALA A 72 -0.79 -8.15 -7.65
N THR A 73 -0.45 -7.80 -6.40
CA THR A 73 -1.34 -8.01 -5.25
C THR A 73 -2.58 -7.12 -5.34
N ALA A 74 -2.41 -5.85 -5.72
CA ALA A 74 -3.50 -4.92 -5.92
C ALA A 74 -4.51 -5.45 -6.96
N ILE A 75 -4.03 -5.89 -8.12
CA ILE A 75 -4.87 -6.37 -9.22
C ILE A 75 -5.47 -7.74 -8.93
N ASP A 76 -4.67 -8.71 -8.47
CA ASP A 76 -5.11 -10.11 -8.37
C ASP A 76 -5.82 -10.44 -7.06
N ARG A 77 -5.57 -9.67 -5.98
CA ARG A 77 -6.10 -9.98 -4.63
C ARG A 77 -7.00 -8.90 -4.05
N VAL A 78 -6.68 -7.63 -4.25
CA VAL A 78 -7.44 -6.52 -3.64
C VAL A 78 -8.59 -6.08 -4.53
N ALA A 79 -8.34 -5.80 -5.81
CA ALA A 79 -9.34 -5.30 -6.74
C ALA A 79 -10.59 -6.19 -6.92
N PRO A 80 -10.50 -7.54 -6.89
CA PRO A 80 -11.68 -8.40 -7.01
C PRO A 80 -12.64 -8.29 -5.81
N ASP A 81 -12.10 -8.03 -4.62
CA ASP A 81 -12.86 -7.82 -3.39
C ASP A 81 -12.17 -6.77 -2.49
N PRO A 82 -12.36 -5.47 -2.79
CA PRO A 82 -11.70 -4.40 -2.03
C PRO A 82 -12.21 -4.33 -0.59
N GLU A 83 -13.47 -4.73 -0.37
CA GLU A 83 -14.16 -4.60 0.91
C GLU A 83 -13.49 -5.47 1.99
N ALA A 84 -13.09 -6.71 1.67
CA ALA A 84 -12.34 -7.54 2.60
C ALA A 84 -11.04 -6.86 3.09
N THR A 85 -10.34 -6.17 2.18
CA THR A 85 -9.11 -5.44 2.50
C THR A 85 -9.40 -4.20 3.34
N VAL A 86 -10.42 -3.41 2.96
CA VAL A 86 -10.88 -2.24 3.73
C VAL A 86 -11.29 -2.63 5.15
N ALA A 87 -12.06 -3.71 5.31
CA ALA A 87 -12.47 -4.23 6.61
C ALA A 87 -11.28 -4.69 7.44
N ALA A 88 -10.30 -5.36 6.84
CA ALA A 88 -9.09 -5.79 7.53
C ALA A 88 -8.23 -4.59 7.99
N LEU A 89 -8.04 -3.59 7.14
CA LEU A 89 -7.29 -2.37 7.47
C LEU A 89 -7.99 -1.53 8.53
N ALA A 90 -9.32 -1.36 8.44
CA ALA A 90 -10.09 -0.57 9.40
C ALA A 90 -9.97 -1.10 10.84
N LYS A 91 -9.74 -2.42 11.02
CA LYS A 91 -9.53 -3.02 12.35
C LYS A 91 -8.29 -2.46 13.06
N TYR A 92 -7.26 -2.02 12.33
CA TYR A 92 -6.09 -1.40 12.94
C TYR A 92 -6.44 -0.12 13.71
N GLY A 93 -7.44 0.64 13.25
CA GLY A 93 -7.90 1.85 13.95
C GLY A 93 -8.43 1.59 15.36
N ALA A 94 -8.93 0.37 15.65
CA ALA A 94 -9.42 0.00 16.98
C ALA A 94 -8.29 -0.18 18.02
N ALA A 95 -7.06 -0.45 17.55
CA ALA A 95 -5.90 -0.70 18.39
C ALA A 95 -4.64 -0.03 17.79
N ASP A 96 -4.78 1.21 17.30
CA ASP A 96 -3.72 1.89 16.56
C ASP A 96 -2.52 2.19 17.47
N LEU A 97 -1.30 1.97 16.96
CA LEU A 97 -0.04 2.24 17.67
C LEU A 97 -0.01 3.62 18.32
N LEU A 98 -0.52 4.64 17.63
CA LEU A 98 -0.49 6.02 18.09
C LEU A 98 -1.40 6.27 19.30
N CYS A 99 -2.35 5.36 19.58
CA CYS A 99 -3.29 5.46 20.69
C CYS A 99 -2.75 4.88 22.00
N TYR A 100 -1.64 4.11 21.97
CA TYR A 100 -1.09 3.44 23.16
C TYR A 100 0.26 4.03 23.51
N ARG A 101 0.31 4.78 24.61
CA ARG A 101 1.49 5.53 25.04
C ARG A 101 2.22 4.82 26.18
N ALA A 102 3.53 5.02 26.23
CA ALA A 102 4.33 4.62 27.37
C ALA A 102 4.00 5.52 28.56
N GLU A 103 3.90 4.94 29.76
CA GLU A 103 3.84 5.70 31.01
C GLU A 103 5.25 6.12 31.46
N PHE A 104 6.24 5.25 31.23
CA PHE A 104 7.63 5.47 31.60
C PHE A 104 8.59 4.91 30.53
N PRO A 105 9.80 5.48 30.43
CA PRO A 105 10.29 6.64 31.17
C PRO A 105 9.64 7.96 30.65
N PRO A 106 9.59 9.05 31.45
CA PRO A 106 8.86 10.27 31.08
C PRO A 106 9.36 10.90 29.78
N GLU A 107 10.64 10.74 29.45
CA GLU A 107 11.25 11.24 28.22
C GLU A 107 10.68 10.51 26.99
N LEU A 108 10.35 9.22 27.11
CA LEU A 108 9.68 8.48 26.04
C LEU A 108 8.23 8.93 25.87
N ALA A 109 7.50 9.08 26.98
CA ALA A 109 6.11 9.56 26.97
C ALA A 109 6.00 10.95 26.31
N ALA A 110 6.91 11.86 26.67
CA ALA A 110 7.00 13.20 26.10
C ALA A 110 7.30 13.15 24.59
N ARG A 111 8.27 12.33 24.16
CA ARG A 111 8.61 12.17 22.73
C ARG A 111 7.47 11.58 21.91
N GLN A 112 6.74 10.61 22.46
CA GLN A 112 5.55 10.07 21.80
C GLN A 112 4.46 11.13 21.68
N ALA A 113 4.18 11.90 22.74
CA ALA A 113 3.24 13.01 22.68
C ALA A 113 3.61 14.03 21.61
N GLU A 114 4.85 14.53 21.63
CA GLU A 114 5.36 15.52 20.67
C GLU A 114 5.24 15.04 19.21
N ARG A 115 5.56 13.77 18.93
CA ARG A 115 5.62 13.24 17.56
C ARG A 115 4.32 12.66 17.06
N TRP A 116 3.51 12.05 17.92
CA TRP A 116 2.33 11.29 17.52
C TRP A 116 1.04 12.06 17.70
N GLN A 117 0.96 13.01 18.64
CA GLN A 117 -0.26 13.81 18.81
C GLN A 117 -0.63 14.60 17.54
N PRO A 118 0.31 15.23 16.80
CA PRO A 118 -0.04 15.92 15.56
C PRO A 118 -0.68 15.02 14.48
N LEU A 119 -0.35 13.72 14.47
CA LEU A 119 -0.96 12.76 13.54
C LEU A 119 -2.39 12.40 13.95
N LEU A 120 -2.66 12.29 15.25
CA LEU A 120 -4.01 12.07 15.77
C LEU A 120 -4.88 13.31 15.60
N ASP A 121 -4.33 14.50 15.81
CA ASP A 121 -5.03 15.76 15.58
C ASP A 121 -5.36 15.92 14.09
N TRP A 122 -4.43 15.56 13.20
CA TRP A 122 -4.71 15.50 11.76
C TRP A 122 -5.82 14.50 11.43
N ALA A 123 -5.82 13.30 12.01
CA ALA A 123 -6.87 12.31 11.77
C ALA A 123 -8.24 12.81 12.25
N ALA A 124 -8.29 13.51 13.39
CA ALA A 124 -9.51 14.12 13.91
C ALA A 124 -10.06 15.19 12.95
N LEU A 125 -9.19 16.06 12.43
CA LEU A 125 -9.60 17.19 11.59
C LEU A 125 -9.83 16.84 10.12
N ALA A 126 -8.99 15.98 9.54
CA ALA A 126 -9.01 15.67 8.11
C ALA A 126 -9.87 14.46 7.77
N LEU A 127 -10.09 13.56 8.73
CA LEU A 127 -10.82 12.31 8.54
C LEU A 127 -12.04 12.18 9.45
N ASP A 128 -12.37 13.19 10.27
CA ASP A 128 -13.43 13.13 11.28
C ASP A 128 -13.27 11.95 12.26
N ALA A 129 -12.01 11.59 12.56
CA ALA A 129 -11.66 10.41 13.35
C ALA A 129 -10.91 10.78 14.65
N PRO A 130 -11.59 11.36 15.66
CA PRO A 130 -10.98 11.64 16.95
C PRO A 130 -10.77 10.34 17.74
N LEU A 131 -9.54 9.82 17.71
CA LEU A 131 -9.15 8.60 18.43
C LEU A 131 -8.80 8.90 19.89
N ALA A 132 -9.19 7.99 20.78
CA ALA A 132 -8.84 8.04 22.19
C ALA A 132 -7.42 7.51 22.43
N VAL A 133 -6.67 8.20 23.29
CA VAL A 133 -5.32 7.82 23.71
C VAL A 133 -5.37 7.23 25.11
N THR A 134 -4.62 6.16 25.33
CA THR A 134 -4.39 5.54 26.64
C THR A 134 -2.89 5.43 26.91
N ALA A 135 -2.53 5.19 28.17
CA ALA A 135 -1.17 4.89 28.58
C ALA A 135 -1.11 3.52 29.27
N GLY A 136 0.02 2.83 29.12
CA GLY A 136 0.22 1.50 29.67
C GLY A 136 -0.48 0.41 28.85
N VAL A 137 -0.89 -0.68 29.52
CA VAL A 137 -1.41 -1.89 28.85
C VAL A 137 -2.94 -1.98 28.82
N VAL A 138 -3.64 -1.02 29.44
CA VAL A 138 -5.11 -1.07 29.56
C VAL A 138 -5.73 -0.63 28.23
N PRO A 139 -6.50 -1.50 27.55
CA PRO A 139 -7.14 -1.14 26.29
C PRO A 139 -8.20 -0.05 26.46
N VAL A 140 -8.27 0.86 25.50
CA VAL A 140 -9.33 1.87 25.40
C VAL A 140 -10.22 1.56 24.20
N ALA A 141 -11.54 1.61 24.40
CA ALA A 141 -12.49 1.48 23.31
C ALA A 141 -12.50 2.76 22.48
N GLN A 142 -12.35 2.63 21.16
CA GLN A 142 -12.40 3.77 20.25
C GLN A 142 -13.86 4.20 19.98
N PRO A 143 -14.13 5.50 19.77
CA PRO A 143 -15.46 5.97 19.41
C PRO A 143 -15.95 5.28 18.12
N PRO A 144 -17.16 4.71 18.10
CA PRO A 144 -17.68 4.03 16.90
C PRO A 144 -17.71 4.93 15.66
N ALA A 145 -18.00 6.23 15.85
CA ALA A 145 -17.97 7.22 14.77
C ALA A 145 -16.57 7.41 14.17
N ALA A 146 -15.52 7.42 15.00
CA ALA A 146 -14.13 7.55 14.52
C ALA A 146 -13.72 6.33 13.70
N LEU A 147 -14.07 5.12 14.14
CA LEU A 147 -13.81 3.89 13.40
C LEU A 147 -14.57 3.85 12.06
N ALA A 148 -15.82 4.30 12.05
CA ALA A 148 -16.61 4.41 10.83
C ALA A 148 -16.00 5.43 9.85
N ALA A 149 -15.48 6.56 10.35
CA ALA A 149 -14.84 7.59 9.55
C ALA A 149 -13.53 7.10 8.91
N LEU A 150 -12.67 6.41 9.67
CA LEU A 150 -11.45 5.77 9.14
C LEU A 150 -11.77 4.73 8.05
N ARG A 151 -12.76 3.87 8.29
CA ARG A 151 -13.23 2.90 7.30
C ARG A 151 -13.76 3.59 6.04
N GLY A 152 -14.54 4.66 6.20
CA GLY A 152 -15.03 5.47 5.09
C GLY A 152 -13.89 6.10 4.27
N ALA A 153 -12.82 6.56 4.94
CA ALA A 153 -11.65 7.10 4.26
C ALA A 153 -10.89 6.04 3.44
N LEU A 154 -10.83 4.80 3.92
CA LEU A 154 -10.27 3.67 3.19
C LEU A 154 -11.14 3.27 1.99
N ALA A 155 -12.46 3.18 2.17
CA ALA A 155 -13.41 2.77 1.13
C ALA A 155 -13.42 3.72 -0.08
N ARG A 156 -13.00 4.98 0.08
CA ARG A 156 -12.87 5.96 -1.02
C ARG A 156 -11.62 5.77 -1.87
N ARG A 157 -10.70 4.87 -1.50
CA ARG A 157 -9.45 4.64 -2.23
C ARG A 157 -9.68 3.65 -3.38
N SER A 158 -9.13 3.98 -4.55
CA SER A 158 -9.06 3.03 -5.66
C SER A 158 -8.16 1.85 -5.28
N PRO A 159 -8.54 0.59 -5.58
CA PRO A 159 -7.69 -0.56 -5.32
C PRO A 159 -6.50 -0.66 -6.31
N VAL A 160 -6.52 0.06 -7.43
CA VAL A 160 -5.47 0.12 -8.46
C VAL A 160 -5.24 1.55 -8.94
#